data_AF-A0A1V8V1U3-F1
#
_entry.id   AF-A0A1V8V1U3-F1
#
_cell.length_a   1.000
_cell.length_b   1.000
_cell.length_c   1.000
_cell.angle_alpha   90.00
_cell.angle_beta   90.00
_cell.angle_gamma   90.00
#
_symmetry.space_group_name_H-M   'P 1'
#
loop_
_entity.id
_entity.type
_entity.pdbx_description
1 polymer ?
#
loop_
_entity_poly.entity_id
_entity_poly.type
_entity_poly.pdbx_seq_one_letter_code
_entity_poly.pdbx_strand_id
1 'polypeptide(L)'
;MAQFTGGLPFTSFVFSFHGKMLTLPPIGRYFHVLISILALHILFALSSCTPAPLGSGPVSIPDTLDSFLTDPQYTSIALSAPPAPSYAQVFSNLNASLSNANGGSLGYTLLPSYSPPACALACDARSGCVAFNLYFQREPSVVIGDGCDGEGVASTTWIVCALWSGVVSGEGAVNEGEVQGGFGVGVRGSGGWVRDDVASTMVIASTAVVDASAASMTVAADATVATTSAVTATAFGAASGTTSTAMTTATGTVASASASAADVTTAP
;
A
#
# COMPACT_ATOMS: atom_id res chain seq x y z
N MET A 1 -56.28 -19.58 46.90
CA MET A 1 -56.32 -20.98 47.41
C MET A 1 -56.63 -21.87 46.21
N ALA A 2 -55.99 -23.01 45.94
CA ALA A 2 -55.01 -23.79 46.71
C ALA A 2 -53.81 -24.22 45.81
N GLN A 3 -52.58 -24.19 46.31
CA GLN A 3 -51.70 -25.34 46.63
C GLN A 3 -51.26 -26.27 45.47
N PHE A 4 -49.93 -26.36 45.31
CA PHE A 4 -49.20 -27.37 44.53
C PHE A 4 -49.08 -28.69 45.29
N THR A 5 -49.06 -29.83 44.56
CA THR A 5 -48.05 -30.90 44.69
C THR A 5 -48.17 -31.90 43.53
N GLY A 6 -47.05 -32.27 42.90
CA GLY A 6 -47.02 -33.30 41.85
C GLY A 6 -45.65 -33.37 41.14
N GLY A 7 -44.70 -34.11 41.72
CA GLY A 7 -43.35 -34.24 41.16
C GLY A 7 -43.25 -35.27 40.04
N LEU A 8 -42.47 -34.97 39.00
CA LEU A 8 -42.10 -35.90 37.93
C LEU A 8 -40.87 -36.73 38.36
N PRO A 9 -40.81 -38.04 38.06
CA PRO A 9 -39.65 -38.87 38.37
C PRO A 9 -38.49 -38.62 37.40
N PHE A 10 -37.27 -38.48 37.94
CA PHE A 10 -36.04 -38.42 37.16
C PHE A 10 -35.76 -39.76 36.48
N THR A 11 -35.75 -39.80 35.16
CA THR A 11 -35.23 -40.95 34.39
C THR A 11 -33.72 -40.80 34.21
N SER A 12 -32.96 -41.76 34.74
CA SER A 12 -31.50 -41.81 34.56
C SER A 12 -31.14 -42.27 33.15
N PHE A 13 -30.36 -41.46 32.42
CA PHE A 13 -29.72 -41.90 31.18
C PHE A 13 -28.44 -42.68 31.49
N VAL A 14 -28.28 -43.85 30.87
CA VAL A 14 -27.07 -44.68 30.98
C VAL A 14 -26.34 -44.65 29.64
N PHE A 15 -25.14 -44.07 29.62
CA PHE A 15 -24.21 -44.15 28.49
C PHE A 15 -23.15 -45.22 28.79
N SER A 16 -22.89 -46.09 27.82
CA SER A 16 -21.91 -47.17 27.95
C SER A 16 -20.71 -46.93 27.03
N PHE A 17 -19.53 -46.73 27.61
CA PHE A 17 -18.25 -46.77 26.91
C PHE A 17 -17.32 -47.78 27.60
N HIS A 18 -16.82 -48.76 26.84
CA HIS A 18 -15.76 -49.69 27.24
C HIS A 18 -15.96 -50.47 28.56
N GLY A 19 -17.21 -50.79 28.92
CA GLY A 19 -17.52 -51.81 29.93
C GLY A 19 -17.20 -51.47 31.40
N LYS A 20 -16.81 -50.22 31.71
CA LYS A 20 -16.73 -49.73 33.10
C LYS A 20 -17.98 -48.95 33.45
N MET A 21 -18.78 -49.46 34.40
CA MET A 21 -19.89 -48.72 34.99
C MET A 21 -19.34 -47.60 35.88
N LEU A 22 -19.37 -46.37 35.39
CA LEU A 22 -19.15 -45.16 36.19
C LEU A 22 -20.49 -44.67 36.73
N THR A 23 -20.77 -44.96 38.00
CA THR A 23 -21.93 -44.41 38.71
C THR A 23 -21.69 -42.95 39.06
N LEU A 24 -22.25 -42.03 38.27
CA LEU A 24 -22.24 -40.60 38.58
C LEU A 24 -23.25 -40.28 39.70
N PRO A 25 -22.88 -39.44 40.70
CA PRO A 25 -23.77 -39.04 41.77
C PRO A 25 -24.93 -38.17 41.26
N PRO A 26 -26.07 -38.06 41.98
CA PRO A 26 -27.26 -37.39 41.49
C PRO A 26 -27.02 -35.92 41.14
N ILE A 27 -27.12 -35.59 39.85
CA ILE A 27 -26.81 -34.29 39.25
C ILE A 27 -27.96 -33.30 39.49
N GLY A 28 -28.34 -33.09 40.76
CA GLY A 28 -29.49 -32.25 41.14
C GLY A 28 -29.16 -30.78 41.44
N ARG A 29 -27.95 -30.47 41.90
CA ARG A 29 -27.52 -29.09 42.26
C ARG A 29 -26.43 -28.51 41.37
N TYR A 30 -25.64 -29.35 40.70
CA TYR A 30 -24.57 -28.91 39.81
C TYR A 30 -25.02 -28.74 38.35
N PHE A 31 -26.20 -29.25 37.96
CA PHE A 31 -26.69 -29.14 36.57
C PHE A 31 -26.93 -27.68 36.17
N HIS A 32 -27.59 -26.89 37.01
CA HIS A 32 -27.77 -25.46 36.76
C HIS A 32 -26.46 -24.68 36.80
N VAL A 33 -25.51 -25.05 37.67
CA VAL A 33 -24.18 -24.42 37.71
C VAL A 33 -23.40 -24.72 36.42
N LEU A 34 -23.42 -25.97 35.94
CA LEU A 34 -22.81 -26.36 34.67
C LEU A 34 -23.49 -25.70 33.46
N ILE A 35 -24.83 -25.59 33.44
CA ILE A 35 -25.56 -24.88 32.39
C ILE A 35 -25.26 -23.38 32.43
N SER A 36 -25.18 -22.76 33.62
CA SER A 36 -24.81 -21.34 33.75
C SER A 36 -23.35 -21.07 33.38
N ILE A 37 -22.43 -21.96 33.71
CA ILE A 37 -21.03 -21.87 33.28
C ILE A 37 -20.93 -22.06 31.76
N LEU A 38 -21.59 -23.09 31.20
CA LEU A 38 -21.61 -23.32 29.75
C LEU A 38 -22.27 -22.17 29.00
N ALA A 39 -23.39 -21.63 29.52
CA ALA A 39 -24.03 -20.45 28.97
C ALA A 39 -23.15 -19.20 29.08
N LEU A 40 -22.37 -19.03 30.15
CA LEU A 40 -21.41 -17.93 30.27
C LEU A 40 -20.26 -18.06 29.25
N HIS A 41 -19.79 -19.29 28.97
CA HIS A 41 -18.81 -19.53 27.90
C HIS A 41 -19.41 -19.36 26.49
N ILE A 42 -20.68 -19.73 26.29
CA ILE A 42 -21.40 -19.52 25.02
C ILE A 42 -21.74 -18.03 24.80
N LEU A 43 -22.02 -17.27 25.87
CA LEU A 43 -22.29 -15.83 25.76
C LEU A 43 -21.03 -15.01 25.46
N PHE A 44 -19.85 -15.52 25.82
CA PHE A 44 -18.54 -14.99 25.40
C PHE A 44 -18.16 -15.36 23.95
N ALA A 45 -18.94 -16.22 23.27
CA ALA A 45 -18.77 -16.50 21.84
C ALA A 45 -19.58 -15.55 20.93
N LEU A 46 -20.14 -14.46 21.49
CA LEU A 46 -20.59 -13.32 20.70
C LEU A 46 -19.38 -12.44 20.38
N SER A 47 -19.01 -12.45 19.11
CA SER A 47 -17.88 -11.74 18.50
C SER A 47 -17.96 -10.22 18.65
N SER A 48 -17.59 -9.70 19.81
CA SER A 48 -17.51 -8.25 20.08
C SER A 48 -16.25 -7.65 19.48
N CYS A 49 -16.21 -7.59 18.14
CA CYS A 49 -15.19 -6.87 17.38
C CYS A 49 -15.00 -5.44 17.95
N THR A 50 -13.77 -5.09 18.32
CA THR A 50 -13.46 -3.77 18.89
C THR A 50 -13.30 -2.75 17.76
N PRO A 51 -13.90 -1.55 17.81
CA PRO A 51 -13.73 -0.53 16.78
C PRO A 51 -12.25 -0.17 16.52
N ALA A 52 -11.86 -0.11 15.25
CA ALA A 52 -10.54 0.34 14.82
C ALA A 52 -10.54 1.85 14.52
N PRO A 53 -9.37 2.50 14.42
CA PRO A 53 -9.28 3.88 13.95
C PRO A 53 -9.84 4.03 12.53
N LEU A 54 -10.77 4.97 12.34
CA LEU A 54 -11.33 5.27 11.03
C LEU A 54 -10.42 6.21 10.24
N GLY A 55 -10.27 5.93 8.95
CA GLY A 55 -9.60 6.80 7.99
C GLY A 55 -10.53 7.87 7.40
N SER A 56 -9.96 8.74 6.57
CA SER A 56 -10.66 9.85 5.89
C SER A 56 -10.67 9.74 4.36
N GLY A 57 -10.14 8.64 3.80
CA GLY A 57 -10.21 8.34 2.38
C GLY A 57 -11.61 7.88 1.96
N PRO A 58 -11.93 7.97 0.65
CA PRO A 58 -13.19 7.45 0.14
C PRO A 58 -13.18 5.93 0.14
N VAL A 59 -14.33 5.32 0.40
CA VAL A 59 -14.55 3.86 0.36
C VAL A 59 -15.17 3.49 -0.99
N SER A 60 -14.65 2.44 -1.63
CA SER A 60 -15.20 1.92 -2.90
C SER A 60 -16.57 1.28 -2.74
N ILE A 61 -17.36 1.30 -3.80
CA ILE A 61 -18.68 0.67 -3.86
C ILE A 61 -18.70 -0.32 -5.05
N PRO A 62 -18.94 -1.62 -4.82
CA PRO A 62 -19.19 -2.27 -3.52
C PRO A 62 -17.93 -2.30 -2.62
N ASP A 63 -18.14 -2.42 -1.31
CA ASP A 63 -17.04 -2.48 -0.33
C ASP A 63 -16.36 -3.86 -0.33
N THR A 64 -15.45 -4.05 -1.29
CA THR A 64 -14.64 -5.27 -1.44
C THR A 64 -13.19 -4.89 -1.77
N LEU A 65 -12.26 -5.82 -1.54
CA LEU A 65 -10.87 -5.62 -1.96
C LEU A 65 -10.75 -5.46 -3.48
N ASP A 66 -11.44 -6.28 -4.27
CA ASP A 66 -11.41 -6.22 -5.74
C ASP A 66 -11.88 -4.86 -6.28
N SER A 67 -12.99 -4.35 -5.74
CA SER A 67 -13.48 -3.02 -6.10
C SER A 67 -12.50 -1.93 -5.66
N PHE A 68 -11.93 -2.01 -4.44
CA PHE A 68 -10.88 -1.08 -4.00
C PHE A 68 -9.64 -1.10 -4.93
N LEU A 69 -9.21 -2.28 -5.37
CA LEU A 69 -8.04 -2.43 -6.25
C LEU A 69 -8.28 -1.97 -7.68
N THR A 70 -9.53 -1.95 -8.15
CA THR A 70 -9.91 -1.53 -9.51
C THR A 70 -10.49 -0.11 -9.60
N ASP A 71 -10.88 0.50 -8.48
CA ASP A 71 -11.52 1.81 -8.45
C ASP A 71 -10.62 2.92 -9.06
N PRO A 72 -11.10 3.67 -10.06
CA PRO A 72 -10.35 4.78 -10.66
C PRO A 72 -10.26 6.00 -9.75
N GLN A 73 -11.06 6.12 -8.68
CA GLN A 73 -11.06 7.32 -7.83
C GLN A 73 -9.70 7.56 -7.15
N TYR A 74 -9.05 6.49 -6.66
CA TYR A 74 -7.73 6.59 -6.02
C TYR A 74 -6.66 7.05 -7.01
N THR A 75 -6.72 6.57 -8.25
CA THR A 75 -5.87 7.04 -9.35
C THR A 75 -6.09 8.52 -9.65
N SER A 76 -7.36 8.94 -9.74
CA SER A 76 -7.73 10.34 -10.01
C SER A 76 -7.20 11.28 -8.93
N ILE A 77 -7.37 10.92 -7.65
CA ILE A 77 -6.89 11.74 -6.52
C ILE A 77 -5.35 11.76 -6.47
N ALA A 78 -4.69 10.61 -6.64
CA ALA A 78 -3.22 10.53 -6.56
C ALA A 78 -2.52 11.31 -7.70
N LEU A 79 -3.09 11.31 -8.90
CA LEU A 79 -2.57 12.06 -10.06
C LEU A 79 -2.96 13.54 -10.08
N SER A 80 -3.99 13.96 -9.34
CA SER A 80 -4.38 15.38 -9.18
C SER A 80 -3.83 16.03 -7.91
N ALA A 81 -2.98 15.31 -7.16
CA ALA A 81 -2.42 15.79 -5.91
C ALA A 81 -1.53 17.04 -6.09
N PRO A 82 -1.62 18.04 -5.20
CA PRO A 82 -0.80 19.24 -5.29
C PRO A 82 0.69 18.92 -5.06
N PRO A 83 1.63 19.68 -5.67
CA PRO A 83 3.05 19.47 -5.46
C PRO A 83 3.44 19.75 -4.00
N ALA A 84 4.37 18.97 -3.46
CA ALA A 84 4.98 19.22 -2.16
C ALA A 84 6.15 20.22 -2.31
N PRO A 85 6.12 21.40 -1.67
CA PRO A 85 7.25 22.32 -1.69
C PRO A 85 8.50 21.67 -1.06
N SER A 86 9.68 21.90 -1.64
CA SER A 86 10.97 21.35 -1.18
C SER A 86 11.13 19.82 -1.27
N TYR A 87 10.22 19.13 -1.98
CA TYR A 87 10.27 17.67 -2.19
C TYR A 87 9.98 17.30 -3.65
N ALA A 88 10.92 16.61 -4.28
CA ALA A 88 10.76 16.01 -5.60
C ALA A 88 9.91 14.73 -5.53
N GLN A 89 8.88 14.65 -6.36
CA GLN A 89 8.13 13.40 -6.55
C GLN A 89 8.97 12.42 -7.39
N VAL A 90 9.25 11.23 -6.84
CA VAL A 90 10.09 10.20 -7.46
C VAL A 90 9.29 9.04 -8.04
N PHE A 91 8.04 8.85 -7.61
CA PHE A 91 7.05 7.98 -8.25
C PHE A 91 5.63 8.42 -7.88
N SER A 92 4.64 7.98 -8.65
CA SER A 92 3.23 8.27 -8.41
C SER A 92 2.34 7.10 -8.81
N ASN A 93 1.15 7.03 -8.19
CA ASN A 93 0.07 6.11 -8.54
C ASN A 93 0.45 4.62 -8.69
N LEU A 94 1.22 4.09 -7.74
CA LEU A 94 1.46 2.64 -7.62
C LEU A 94 0.38 1.95 -6.77
N ASN A 95 0.24 0.64 -6.93
CA ASN A 95 -0.73 -0.19 -6.18
C ASN A 95 -0.08 -0.89 -4.96
N ALA A 96 1.04 -0.36 -4.48
CA ALA A 96 1.79 -0.89 -3.36
C ALA A 96 2.43 0.24 -2.54
N SER A 97 2.57 0.02 -1.24
CA SER A 97 3.29 0.91 -0.32
C SER A 97 4.76 0.47 -0.21
N LEU A 98 5.61 1.37 0.30
CA LEU A 98 7.02 1.06 0.51
C LEU A 98 7.21 0.01 1.61
N SER A 99 7.91 -1.09 1.29
CA SER A 99 8.43 -2.05 2.27
C SER A 99 9.86 -1.74 2.68
N ASN A 100 10.60 -1.10 1.77
CA ASN A 100 12.02 -0.83 1.86
C ASN A 100 12.34 0.55 1.28
N ALA A 101 13.28 1.23 1.92
CA ALA A 101 13.93 2.44 1.44
C ALA A 101 15.43 2.30 1.70
N ASN A 102 16.23 3.25 1.21
CA ASN A 102 17.67 3.33 1.56
C ASN A 102 17.86 3.94 2.96
N GLY A 103 17.13 3.42 3.95
CA GLY A 103 16.98 3.92 5.32
C GLY A 103 15.86 3.17 6.06
N GLY A 104 15.56 3.58 7.29
CA GLY A 104 14.50 2.98 8.11
C GLY A 104 13.15 3.67 7.95
N SER A 105 12.06 2.94 8.22
CA SER A 105 10.76 3.55 8.48
C SER A 105 10.83 4.34 9.78
N LEU A 106 10.32 5.56 9.76
CA LEU A 106 10.19 6.44 10.93
C LEU A 106 8.77 6.42 11.51
N GLY A 107 7.94 5.48 11.08
CA GLY A 107 6.50 5.41 11.38
C GLY A 107 5.65 6.12 10.33
N TYR A 108 4.38 6.33 10.64
CA TYR A 108 3.43 7.00 9.76
C TYR A 108 2.52 7.96 10.55
N THR A 109 1.81 8.82 9.83
CA THR A 109 0.63 9.54 10.33
C THR A 109 -0.54 9.35 9.36
N LEU A 110 -1.77 9.44 9.86
CA LEU A 110 -2.98 9.45 9.03
C LEU A 110 -3.35 10.90 8.70
N LEU A 111 -3.68 11.16 7.44
CA LEU A 111 -4.07 12.48 6.97
C LEU A 111 -5.59 12.56 6.70
N PRO A 112 -6.22 13.74 6.91
CA PRO A 112 -7.63 13.95 6.61
C PRO A 112 -7.92 14.04 5.09
N SER A 113 -6.88 14.23 4.27
CA SER A 113 -6.97 14.28 2.81
C SER A 113 -5.63 13.87 2.18
N TYR A 114 -5.67 13.47 0.90
CA TYR A 114 -4.46 13.12 0.15
C TYR A 114 -3.70 14.40 -0.22
N SER A 115 -2.75 14.79 0.64
CA SER A 115 -2.03 16.07 0.56
C SER A 115 -0.52 15.85 0.73
N PRO A 116 0.24 15.82 -0.38
CA PRO A 116 1.71 15.80 -0.32
C PRO A 116 2.31 16.96 0.49
N PRO A 117 1.81 18.22 0.42
CA PRO A 117 2.26 19.29 1.33
C PRO A 117 2.07 18.98 2.82
N ALA A 118 0.96 18.36 3.21
CA ALA A 118 0.73 18.00 4.62
C ALA A 118 1.65 16.85 5.07
N CYS A 119 1.95 15.91 4.17
CA CYS A 119 2.89 14.82 4.45
C CYS A 119 4.35 15.31 4.51
N ALA A 120 4.73 16.27 3.66
CA ALA A 120 6.01 16.97 3.74
C ALA A 120 6.21 17.66 5.09
N LEU A 121 5.22 18.42 5.58
CA LEU A 121 5.26 19.05 6.90
C LEU A 121 5.40 18.02 8.04
N ALA A 122 4.76 16.85 7.92
CA ALA A 122 4.92 15.76 8.90
C ALA A 122 6.33 15.14 8.86
N CYS A 123 6.95 15.07 7.68
CA CYS A 123 8.34 14.66 7.51
C CYS A 123 9.30 15.71 8.09
N ASP A 124 9.13 16.99 7.78
CA ASP A 124 9.98 18.08 8.30
C ASP A 124 9.94 18.18 9.84
N ALA A 125 8.79 17.88 10.46
CA ALA A 125 8.64 17.79 11.91
C ALA A 125 9.28 16.53 12.53
N ARG A 126 9.61 15.51 11.73
CA ARG A 126 10.17 14.22 12.17
C ARG A 126 11.68 14.21 11.97
N SER A 127 12.43 14.32 13.07
CA SER A 127 13.90 14.26 13.04
C SER A 127 14.42 13.05 12.25
N GLY A 128 15.32 13.30 11.31
CA GLY A 128 15.90 12.29 10.42
C GLY A 128 15.04 11.92 9.20
N CYS A 129 13.84 12.47 9.03
CA CYS A 129 13.02 12.21 7.84
C CYS A 129 13.57 12.95 6.61
N VAL A 130 13.71 12.22 5.50
CA VAL A 130 14.19 12.75 4.22
C VAL A 130 13.31 12.41 3.03
N ALA A 131 12.33 11.52 3.24
CA ALA A 131 11.40 11.08 2.22
C ALA A 131 10.10 10.61 2.86
N PHE A 132 9.04 10.59 2.06
CA PHE A 132 7.75 10.04 2.48
C PHE A 132 7.05 9.29 1.35
N ASN A 133 6.17 8.37 1.73
CA ASN A 133 5.24 7.67 0.84
C ASN A 133 3.82 7.98 1.31
N LEU A 134 3.03 8.55 0.39
CA LEU A 134 1.62 8.88 0.63
C LEU A 134 0.76 7.94 -0.22
N TYR A 135 -0.20 7.26 0.40
CA TYR A 135 -1.03 6.25 -0.27
C TYR A 135 -2.39 6.06 0.42
N PHE A 136 -3.32 5.42 -0.29
CA PHE A 136 -4.58 4.93 0.28
C PHE A 136 -4.41 3.47 0.72
N GLN A 137 -4.89 3.13 1.91
CA GLN A 137 -4.88 1.77 2.45
C GLN A 137 -6.29 1.37 2.89
N ARG A 138 -6.79 0.22 2.42
CA ARG A 138 -8.08 -0.36 2.84
C ARG A 138 -7.88 -1.11 4.15
N GLU A 139 -8.45 -0.59 5.24
CA GLU A 139 -8.38 -1.18 6.58
C GLU A 139 -9.76 -1.65 7.05
N PRO A 140 -9.85 -2.64 7.95
CA PRO A 140 -11.11 -3.01 8.57
C PRO A 140 -11.56 -1.91 9.56
N SER A 141 -12.88 -1.66 9.65
CA SER A 141 -13.44 -0.73 10.65
C SER A 141 -13.39 -1.24 12.10
N VAL A 142 -12.94 -2.48 12.29
CA VAL A 142 -12.78 -3.16 13.59
C VAL A 142 -11.46 -3.93 13.63
N VAL A 143 -10.94 -4.17 14.82
CA VAL A 143 -9.75 -5.00 15.04
C VAL A 143 -10.12 -6.47 14.83
N ILE A 144 -9.56 -7.06 13.77
CA ILE A 144 -9.66 -8.50 13.47
C ILE A 144 -8.75 -9.28 14.41
N GLY A 145 -9.21 -10.43 14.91
CA GLY A 145 -8.48 -11.21 15.91
C GLY A 145 -9.31 -12.32 16.55
N ASP A 146 -8.91 -12.78 17.74
CA ASP A 146 -9.58 -13.86 18.47
C ASP A 146 -11.06 -13.57 18.69
N GLY A 147 -11.93 -14.30 17.98
CA GLY A 147 -13.38 -14.10 18.02
C GLY A 147 -13.89 -12.89 17.25
N CYS A 148 -13.15 -12.36 16.26
CA CYS A 148 -13.65 -11.38 15.30
C CYS A 148 -13.17 -11.75 13.88
N ASP A 149 -14.05 -12.40 13.11
CA ASP A 149 -13.80 -12.75 11.71
C ASP A 149 -13.94 -11.52 10.80
N GLY A 150 -13.15 -11.47 9.72
CA GLY A 150 -13.08 -10.35 8.78
C GLY A 150 -14.09 -10.38 7.63
N GLU A 151 -14.83 -11.48 7.46
CA GLU A 151 -15.84 -11.59 6.40
C GLU A 151 -17.02 -10.65 6.65
N GLY A 152 -17.37 -9.82 5.66
CA GLY A 152 -18.47 -8.86 5.77
C GLY A 152 -18.19 -7.64 6.67
N VAL A 153 -16.99 -7.51 7.23
CA VAL A 153 -16.55 -6.31 7.96
C VAL A 153 -16.46 -5.13 6.98
N ALA A 154 -17.16 -4.04 7.32
CA ALA A 154 -17.07 -2.79 6.58
C ALA A 154 -15.64 -2.23 6.65
N SER A 155 -15.14 -1.71 5.53
CA SER A 155 -13.82 -1.08 5.46
C SER A 155 -13.84 0.39 5.83
N THR A 156 -12.65 0.90 6.08
CA THR A 156 -12.34 2.32 6.13
C THR A 156 -11.07 2.55 5.31
N THR A 157 -10.97 3.67 4.59
CA THR A 157 -9.78 3.96 3.80
C THR A 157 -8.88 4.94 4.55
N TRP A 158 -7.74 4.46 5.00
CA TRP A 158 -6.69 5.28 5.57
C TRP A 158 -5.95 6.04 4.47
N ILE A 159 -5.59 7.29 4.73
CA ILE A 159 -4.68 8.08 3.89
C ILE A 159 -3.37 8.14 4.66
N VAL A 160 -2.45 7.24 4.33
CA VAL A 160 -1.25 6.97 5.12
C VAL A 160 -0.09 7.81 4.58
N CYS A 161 0.48 8.62 5.46
CA CYS A 161 1.73 9.34 5.24
C CYS A 161 2.86 8.60 5.99
N ALA A 162 3.52 7.66 5.31
CA ALA A 162 4.64 6.90 5.84
C ALA A 162 5.95 7.69 5.68
N LEU A 163 6.73 7.81 6.77
CA LEU A 163 7.92 8.66 6.86
C LEU A 163 9.19 7.80 6.82
N TRP A 164 10.23 8.25 6.12
CA TRP A 164 11.43 7.45 5.87
C TRP A 164 12.72 8.23 6.12
N SER A 165 13.71 7.56 6.72
CA SER A 165 15.03 8.11 7.03
C SER A 165 16.04 7.98 5.89
N GLY A 166 15.58 7.61 4.69
CA GLY A 166 16.41 7.39 3.52
C GLY A 166 15.62 7.63 2.24
N VAL A 167 16.33 7.77 1.12
CA VAL A 167 15.69 8.00 -0.18
C VAL A 167 14.81 6.81 -0.58
N VAL A 168 13.71 7.12 -1.27
CA VAL A 168 12.71 6.15 -1.71
C VAL A 168 12.67 6.08 -3.23
N SER A 169 12.20 4.96 -3.78
CA SER A 169 12.02 4.75 -5.22
C SER A 169 10.78 3.88 -5.46
N GLY A 170 10.24 3.90 -6.69
CA GLY A 170 9.09 3.07 -7.04
C GLY A 170 9.36 1.57 -6.96
N GLU A 171 10.63 1.16 -7.04
CA GLU A 171 11.07 -0.24 -6.87
C GLU A 171 10.91 -0.74 -5.42
N GLY A 172 10.94 0.15 -4.43
CA GLY A 172 10.67 -0.21 -3.03
C GLY A 172 9.19 -0.38 -2.69
N ALA A 173 8.28 -0.04 -3.62
CA ALA A 173 6.84 -0.12 -3.43
C ALA A 173 6.35 -1.54 -3.76
N VAL A 174 6.43 -2.43 -2.77
CA VAL A 174 6.13 -3.87 -2.92
C VAL A 174 5.16 -4.42 -1.86
N ASN A 175 4.69 -3.61 -0.91
CA ASN A 175 3.62 -4.00 0.01
C ASN A 175 2.25 -3.67 -0.59
N GLU A 176 1.65 -4.65 -1.26
CA GLU A 176 0.32 -4.57 -1.88
C GLU A 176 -0.84 -4.64 -0.86
N GLY A 177 -0.56 -5.10 0.37
CA GLY A 177 -1.56 -5.43 1.40
C GLY A 177 -1.45 -6.90 1.85
N GLU A 178 -2.38 -7.32 2.71
CA GLU A 178 -2.44 -8.67 3.27
C GLU A 178 -3.90 -9.10 3.54
N VAL A 179 -4.11 -10.37 3.91
CA VAL A 179 -5.43 -10.87 4.33
C VAL A 179 -5.44 -11.14 5.82
N GLN A 180 -6.30 -10.42 6.54
CA GLN A 180 -6.48 -10.51 7.99
C GLN A 180 -7.83 -11.19 8.29
N GLY A 181 -7.81 -12.46 8.72
CA GLY A 181 -9.02 -13.17 9.15
C GLY A 181 -10.18 -13.22 8.14
N GLY A 182 -9.89 -13.13 6.83
CA GLY A 182 -10.89 -13.05 5.75
C GLY A 182 -11.13 -11.63 5.21
N PHE A 183 -10.69 -10.59 5.92
CA PHE A 183 -10.70 -9.22 5.40
C PHE A 183 -9.45 -8.96 4.54
N GLY A 184 -9.63 -8.44 3.32
CA GLY A 184 -8.53 -8.05 2.44
C GLY A 184 -8.09 -6.59 2.64
N VAL A 185 -6.87 -6.41 3.15
CA VAL A 185 -6.16 -5.12 3.14
C VAL A 185 -5.54 -4.92 1.75
N GLY A 186 -5.51 -3.68 1.27
CA GLY A 186 -4.94 -3.34 -0.04
C GLY A 186 -4.41 -1.92 -0.09
N VAL A 187 -3.48 -1.64 -1.01
CA VAL A 187 -2.90 -0.30 -1.23
C VAL A 187 -3.19 0.25 -2.62
N ARG A 188 -3.51 1.55 -2.73
CA ARG A 188 -3.75 2.27 -4.00
C ARG A 188 -3.22 3.69 -3.99
N GLY A 189 -2.99 4.24 -5.18
CA GLY A 189 -2.64 5.65 -5.38
C GLY A 189 -1.29 6.04 -4.77
N SER A 190 -0.37 5.10 -4.60
CA SER A 190 0.87 5.28 -3.85
C SER A 190 1.88 6.16 -4.59
N GLY A 191 2.29 7.27 -3.97
CA GLY A 191 3.35 8.15 -4.46
C GLY A 191 4.50 8.30 -3.47
N GLY A 192 5.68 8.62 -3.98
CA GLY A 192 6.89 8.81 -3.17
C GLY A 192 7.53 10.15 -3.45
N TRP A 193 8.04 10.78 -2.39
CA TRP A 193 8.69 12.09 -2.42
C TRP A 193 10.00 12.05 -1.62
N VAL A 194 11.04 12.71 -2.14
CA VAL A 194 12.35 12.86 -1.50
C VAL A 194 12.66 14.36 -1.42
N ARG A 195 13.22 14.83 -0.30
CA ARG A 195 13.61 16.24 -0.15
C ARG A 195 14.58 16.67 -1.25
N ASP A 196 14.40 17.88 -1.76
CA ASP A 196 15.19 18.42 -2.88
C ASP A 196 16.69 18.49 -2.57
N ASP A 197 17.06 18.79 -1.32
CA ASP A 197 18.47 18.85 -0.90
C ASP A 197 19.14 17.48 -0.90
N VAL A 198 18.41 16.42 -0.53
CA VAL A 198 18.87 15.03 -0.57
C VAL A 198 18.82 14.45 -1.99
N ALA A 199 17.80 14.78 -2.78
CA ALA A 199 17.71 14.37 -4.18
C ALA A 199 18.87 14.96 -4.99
N SER A 200 19.21 16.24 -4.75
CA SER A 200 20.32 16.94 -5.41
C SER A 200 21.67 16.29 -5.12
N THR A 201 21.95 15.89 -3.87
CA THR A 201 23.22 15.21 -3.55
C THR A 201 23.32 13.83 -4.21
N MET A 202 22.21 13.12 -4.39
CA MET A 202 22.19 11.82 -5.08
C MET A 202 22.53 11.95 -6.57
N VAL A 203 22.03 12.99 -7.25
CA VAL A 203 22.39 13.30 -8.65
C VAL A 203 23.88 13.66 -8.76
N ILE A 204 24.39 14.53 -7.87
CA ILE A 204 25.80 14.93 -7.87
C ILE A 204 26.72 13.71 -7.63
N ALA A 205 26.37 12.85 -6.67
CA ALA A 205 27.12 11.62 -6.41
C ALA A 205 27.17 10.71 -7.65
N SER A 206 26.03 10.52 -8.33
CA SER A 206 25.98 9.74 -9.58
C SER A 206 26.90 10.32 -10.67
N THR A 207 26.90 11.65 -10.86
CA THR A 207 27.82 12.31 -11.80
C THR A 207 29.29 12.21 -11.40
N ALA A 208 29.61 12.16 -10.10
CA ALA A 208 30.97 11.98 -9.64
C ALA A 208 31.49 10.54 -9.85
N VAL A 209 30.62 9.52 -9.76
CA VAL A 209 31.03 8.12 -9.97
C VAL A 209 31.30 7.82 -11.44
N VAL A 210 30.57 8.43 -12.39
CA VAL A 210 30.89 8.28 -13.83
C VAL A 210 32.24 8.91 -14.19
N ASP A 211 32.60 10.05 -13.59
CA ASP A 211 33.90 10.70 -13.80
C ASP A 211 35.05 9.95 -13.09
N ALA A 212 34.80 9.40 -11.89
CA ALA A 212 35.78 8.58 -11.16
C ALA A 212 36.22 7.31 -11.94
N SER A 213 35.36 6.80 -12.84
CA SER A 213 35.69 5.65 -13.69
C SER A 213 36.72 5.98 -14.79
N ALA A 214 36.97 7.25 -15.09
CA ALA A 214 37.99 7.71 -16.03
C ALA A 214 39.38 7.94 -15.39
N ALA A 215 39.48 7.90 -14.05
CA ALA A 215 40.67 8.28 -13.31
C ALA A 215 41.41 7.08 -12.69
N SER A 216 42.06 6.24 -13.51
CA SER A 216 43.01 5.23 -13.02
C SER A 216 44.37 5.25 -13.74
N MET A 217 45.34 5.86 -13.05
CA MET A 217 46.81 5.85 -13.31
C MET A 217 47.28 6.61 -14.58
N THR A 218 48.31 7.44 -14.53
CA THR A 218 49.56 7.36 -13.74
C THR A 218 49.98 8.66 -13.03
N VAL A 219 50.87 8.50 -12.04
CA VAL A 219 51.54 9.60 -11.31
C VAL A 219 52.87 9.94 -11.99
N ALA A 220 53.10 11.23 -12.28
CA ALA A 220 54.43 11.82 -12.48
C ALA A 220 54.39 13.32 -12.12
N ALA A 221 55.52 13.89 -11.69
CA ALA A 221 55.56 15.16 -10.97
C ALA A 221 55.92 16.39 -11.82
N ASP A 222 55.46 17.55 -11.32
CA ASP A 222 56.06 18.90 -11.36
C ASP A 222 56.55 19.50 -12.69
N ALA A 223 55.87 20.56 -13.13
CA ALA A 223 56.52 21.81 -13.58
C ALA A 223 55.51 22.97 -13.63
N THR A 224 55.84 24.09 -12.98
CA THR A 224 55.06 25.35 -13.03
C THR A 224 55.23 26.12 -14.34
N VAL A 225 54.13 26.47 -15.04
CA VAL A 225 54.04 27.67 -15.92
C VAL A 225 52.64 28.28 -15.81
N ALA A 226 52.55 29.60 -15.91
CA ALA A 226 51.36 30.39 -15.57
C ALA A 226 50.50 30.86 -16.77
N THR A 227 49.25 31.20 -16.45
CA THR A 227 48.39 32.26 -17.06
C THR A 227 47.94 32.17 -18.54
N THR A 228 46.64 32.45 -18.73
CA THR A 228 45.95 32.96 -19.96
C THR A 228 45.89 31.99 -21.17
N SER A 229 44.81 31.87 -21.96
CA SER A 229 43.55 32.64 -22.11
C SER A 229 42.36 31.73 -22.48
N ALA A 230 41.14 32.27 -22.41
CA ALA A 230 39.90 31.59 -22.81
C ALA A 230 39.75 31.36 -24.34
N VAL A 231 39.03 30.30 -24.73
CA VAL A 231 38.22 30.28 -25.97
C VAL A 231 36.89 29.57 -25.72
N THR A 232 35.84 30.29 -26.11
CA THR A 232 34.45 29.95 -26.49
C THR A 232 34.09 28.48 -26.76
N ALA A 233 32.85 28.14 -26.37
CA ALA A 233 32.19 26.87 -26.66
C ALA A 233 31.92 26.62 -28.16
N THR A 234 32.01 25.35 -28.57
CA THR A 234 31.23 24.79 -29.69
C THR A 234 30.76 23.38 -29.32
N ALA A 235 29.48 23.11 -29.52
CA ALA A 235 28.95 21.75 -29.50
C ALA A 235 29.29 21.03 -30.81
N PHE A 236 29.68 19.77 -30.74
CA PHE A 236 29.59 18.83 -31.87
C PHE A 236 29.27 17.44 -31.36
N GLY A 237 28.23 16.82 -31.92
CA GLY A 237 27.91 15.42 -31.67
C GLY A 237 28.80 14.48 -32.47
N ALA A 238 28.94 13.25 -32.00
CA ALA A 238 29.57 12.16 -32.74
C ALA A 238 28.57 11.01 -32.87
N ALA A 239 28.20 10.68 -34.11
CA ALA A 239 27.53 9.43 -34.43
C ALA A 239 28.59 8.32 -34.58
N SER A 240 28.23 7.08 -34.22
CA SER A 240 28.97 5.88 -34.62
C SER A 240 28.16 5.15 -35.69
N GLY A 241 28.82 4.74 -36.78
CA GLY A 241 28.20 3.97 -37.86
C GLY A 241 29.11 2.87 -38.40
N THR A 242 28.50 1.77 -38.84
CA THR A 242 29.09 0.58 -39.50
C THR A 242 27.95 -0.29 -40.08
N THR A 243 28.07 -1.10 -41.16
CA THR A 243 28.70 -0.89 -42.48
C THR A 243 27.99 -1.81 -43.50
N SER A 244 27.56 -1.27 -44.66
CA SER A 244 27.07 -2.06 -45.83
C SER A 244 25.72 -2.80 -45.65
N THR A 245 24.91 -3.14 -46.67
CA THR A 245 25.14 -3.22 -48.14
C THR A 245 23.87 -2.81 -48.92
N ALA A 246 24.02 -2.41 -50.19
CA ALA A 246 22.93 -1.93 -51.06
C ALA A 246 22.01 -3.04 -51.64
N MET A 247 20.78 -2.68 -52.06
CA MET A 247 20.28 -2.87 -53.45
C MET A 247 18.93 -2.15 -53.76
N THR A 248 18.95 -1.35 -54.83
CA THR A 248 17.90 -1.01 -55.84
C THR A 248 16.39 -0.99 -55.52
N THR A 249 15.82 0.22 -55.64
CA THR A 249 14.57 0.65 -56.34
C THR A 249 13.41 -0.34 -56.58
N ALA A 250 12.21 0.01 -56.06
CA ALA A 250 10.93 -0.15 -56.78
C ALA A 250 9.85 0.86 -56.29
N THR A 251 9.06 1.38 -57.22
CA THR A 251 7.97 2.36 -57.02
C THR A 251 6.69 1.69 -56.50
N GLY A 252 5.92 2.35 -55.62
CA GLY A 252 4.62 1.83 -55.17
C GLY A 252 3.72 2.89 -54.53
N THR A 253 2.73 3.38 -55.28
CA THR A 253 1.75 4.40 -54.84
C THR A 253 0.52 3.76 -54.20
N VAL A 254 0.11 4.22 -53.02
CA VAL A 254 -1.28 4.17 -52.50
C VAL A 254 -1.46 5.35 -51.53
N ALA A 255 -2.28 6.37 -51.82
CA ALA A 255 -3.74 6.39 -51.87
C ALA A 255 -4.39 6.45 -50.47
N SER A 256 -4.56 7.67 -49.96
CA SER A 256 -5.38 7.95 -48.76
C SER A 256 -6.85 8.08 -49.15
N ALA A 257 -7.75 7.39 -48.46
CA ALA A 257 -9.20 7.55 -48.63
C ALA A 257 -9.91 7.77 -47.28
N SER A 258 -10.58 8.93 -47.22
CA SER A 258 -11.67 9.36 -46.33
C SER A 258 -12.22 8.40 -45.27
N ALA A 259 -12.29 8.90 -44.03
CA ALA A 259 -13.26 8.44 -43.04
C ALA A 259 -14.70 8.83 -43.43
N SER A 260 -15.68 8.01 -43.07
CA SER A 260 -17.10 8.34 -43.08
C SER A 260 -17.72 8.02 -41.72
N ALA A 261 -18.36 9.02 -41.11
CA ALA A 261 -19.19 8.82 -39.93
C ALA A 261 -20.55 8.23 -40.33
N ALA A 262 -21.13 7.41 -39.47
CA ALA A 262 -22.50 6.90 -39.63
C ALA A 262 -23.39 7.44 -38.51
N ASP A 263 -24.45 8.15 -38.90
CA ASP A 263 -25.53 8.66 -38.06
C ASP A 263 -26.86 8.10 -38.57
N VAL A 264 -27.53 7.30 -37.73
CA VAL A 264 -28.76 6.51 -37.95
C VAL A 264 -29.22 6.11 -36.53
N THR A 265 -30.44 6.31 -36.01
CA THR A 265 -31.75 6.67 -36.59
C THR A 265 -32.70 7.31 -35.55
N THR A 266 -33.74 7.99 -36.04
CA THR A 266 -34.97 8.34 -35.31
C THR A 266 -36.17 7.49 -35.73
N ALA A 267 -37.07 7.20 -34.78
CA ALA A 267 -38.54 7.03 -34.94
C ALA A 267 -39.07 5.86 -35.81
N PRO A 268 -40.38 5.51 -35.73
CA PRO A 268 -41.46 6.06 -34.88
C PRO A 268 -41.87 5.19 -33.67
#